data_AF-A0A7V3F6X2-F1
#
_entry.id   AF-A0A7V3F6X2-F1
#
_cell.length_a   1.000
_cell.length_b   1.000
_cell.length_c   1.000
_cell.angle_alpha   90.00
_cell.angle_beta   90.00
_cell.angle_gamma   90.00
#
_symmetry.space_group_name_H-M   'P 1'
#
loop_
_entity.id
_entity.type
_entity.pdbx_description
1 polymer ?
#
loop_
_entity_poly.entity_id
_entity_poly.type
_entity_poly.pdbx_seq_one_letter_code
_entity_poly.pdbx_strand_id
1 'polypeptide(L)' 'MVVFQRPAGGGNIEIEFKKATQFGKFGEGQGAIVMANASLTPSANVAAAGIMYVEDGALKYRGSNGTVTVIAPA' A
#
# COMPACT_ATOMS: atom_id res chain seq x y z
N MET A 1 6.69 10.31 -21.79
CA MET A 1 7.53 9.56 -20.83
C MET A 1 7.26 10.14 -19.46
N VAL A 2 6.56 9.42 -18.59
CA VAL A 2 6.32 9.88 -17.21
C VAL A 2 7.60 9.62 -16.44
N VAL A 3 8.25 10.68 -15.98
CA VAL A 3 9.46 10.57 -15.15
C VAL A 3 9.05 10.86 -13.72
N PHE A 4 9.06 9.85 -12.87
CA PHE A 4 8.96 10.04 -11.43
C PHE A 4 10.36 10.38 -10.91
N GLN A 5 10.70 11.66 -10.86
CA GLN A 5 11.96 12.10 -10.27
C GLN A 5 11.78 12.30 -8.76
N ARG A 6 12.76 11.80 -8.00
CA ARG A 6 12.88 12.07 -6.56
C ARG A 6 13.47 13.48 -6.39
N PRO A 7 12.80 14.43 -5.73
CA PRO A 7 13.51 15.60 -5.18
C PRO A 7 14.40 15.10 -4.04
N ALA A 8 15.66 15.50 -4.02
CA ALA A 8 16.59 15.09 -2.97
C ALA A 8 16.12 15.60 -1.60
N GLY A 9 15.63 14.67 -0.76
CA GLY A 9 15.26 14.92 0.64
C GLY A 9 13.81 14.60 0.97
N GLY A 10 13.57 13.43 1.59
CA GLY A 10 12.43 13.14 2.46
C GLY A 10 11.04 12.97 1.81
N GLY A 11 10.61 11.70 1.66
CA GLY A 11 9.22 11.30 1.40
C GLY A 11 8.98 10.76 -0.03
N ASN A 12 8.75 9.45 -0.17
CA ASN A 12 8.33 8.86 -1.44
C ASN A 12 6.88 8.37 -1.31
N ILE A 13 6.00 8.80 -2.22
CA ILE A 13 4.77 8.06 -2.54
C ILE A 13 5.08 7.31 -3.83
N GLU A 14 5.38 6.03 -3.72
CA GLU A 14 5.51 5.15 -4.89
C GLU A 14 4.11 4.66 -5.26
N ILE A 15 3.63 5.08 -6.44
CA ILE A 15 2.37 4.61 -7.02
C ILE A 15 2.74 3.73 -8.22
N GLU A 16 2.82 2.42 -7.99
CA GLU A 16 3.06 1.45 -9.07
C GLU A 16 1.72 1.08 -9.73
N PHE A 17 1.55 1.45 -11.01
CA PHE A 17 0.41 0.99 -11.80
C PHE A 17 0.77 -0.34 -12.49
N LYS A 18 0.22 -1.48 -12.03
CA LYS A 18 0.34 -2.74 -12.80
C LYS A 18 -0.37 -2.60 -14.15
N LYS A 19 0.08 -3.35 -15.16
CA LYS A 19 -0.49 -3.37 -16.52
C LYS A 19 -2.02 -3.45 -16.44
N ALA A 20 -2.73 -2.53 -17.11
CA ALA A 20 -4.18 -2.31 -16.99
C ALA A 20 -5.06 -3.57 -17.14
N THR A 21 -4.55 -4.63 -17.75
CA THR A 21 -5.22 -5.94 -17.87
C THR A 21 -5.29 -6.75 -16.57
N GLN A 22 -4.66 -6.29 -15.46
CA GLN A 22 -4.61 -7.02 -14.18
C GLN A 22 -5.58 -6.48 -13.11
N PHE A 23 -6.13 -5.27 -13.28
CA PHE A 23 -7.11 -4.69 -12.35
C PHE A 23 -8.38 -4.34 -13.13
N GLY A 24 -9.20 -5.36 -13.39
CA GLY A 24 -10.36 -5.26 -14.27
C GLY A 24 -11.41 -4.22 -13.85
N LYS A 25 -11.50 -3.79 -12.58
CA LYS A 25 -12.37 -2.70 -12.10
C LYS A 25 -11.85 -2.11 -10.79
N PHE A 26 -11.72 -0.79 -10.67
CA PHE A 26 -11.39 -0.08 -9.42
C PHE A 26 -12.60 0.04 -8.46
N GLY A 27 -13.57 -0.87 -8.56
CA GLY A 27 -14.87 -0.72 -7.89
C GLY A 27 -15.63 0.55 -8.34
N GLU A 28 -16.70 0.88 -7.61
CA GLU A 28 -17.42 2.15 -7.75
C GLU A 28 -17.01 3.07 -6.59
N GLY A 29 -16.76 4.35 -6.86
CA GLY A 29 -16.38 5.34 -5.84
C GLY A 29 -15.57 6.50 -6.42
N GLN A 30 -15.90 7.73 -6.05
CA GLN A 30 -15.14 8.93 -6.44
C GLN A 30 -14.26 9.37 -5.26
N GLY A 31 -12.96 9.56 -5.50
CA GLY A 31 -11.99 9.98 -4.47
C GLY A 31 -11.50 8.88 -3.52
N ALA A 32 -11.70 7.60 -3.87
CA ALA A 32 -11.29 6.46 -3.05
C ALA A 32 -9.87 5.95 -3.38
N ILE A 33 -9.21 5.34 -2.39
CA ILE A 33 -7.97 4.57 -2.59
C ILE A 33 -8.33 3.08 -2.59
N VAL A 34 -8.14 2.43 -3.74
CA VAL A 34 -8.34 0.97 -3.86
C VAL A 34 -7.02 0.26 -3.58
N MET A 35 -7.01 -0.63 -2.60
CA MET A 35 -5.85 -1.43 -2.24
C MET A 35 -6.21 -2.92 -2.38
N ALA A 36 -5.46 -3.63 -3.22
CA ALA A 36 -5.57 -5.09 -3.31
C ALA A 36 -4.92 -5.75 -2.09
N ASN A 37 -5.33 -6.99 -1.80
CA ASN A 37 -4.61 -7.84 -0.85
C ASN A 37 -3.12 -7.94 -1.23
N ALA A 38 -2.26 -7.85 -0.24
CA ALA A 38 -0.84 -8.14 -0.40
C ALA A 38 -0.68 -9.61 -0.83
N SER A 39 -0.03 -9.85 -1.97
CA SER A 39 0.27 -11.22 -2.43
C SER A 39 1.28 -11.92 -1.52
N LEU A 40 2.06 -11.15 -0.76
CA LEU A 40 2.94 -11.61 0.30
C LEU A 40 2.84 -10.63 1.47
N THR A 41 2.39 -11.13 2.62
CA THR A 41 2.25 -10.32 3.83
C THR A 41 3.60 -9.79 4.31
N PRO A 42 3.71 -8.49 4.64
CA PRO A 42 4.94 -7.93 5.19
C PRO A 42 5.37 -8.61 6.50
N SER A 43 6.53 -9.26 6.48
CA SER A 43 7.15 -9.92 7.64
C SER A 43 8.34 -9.14 8.22
N ALA A 44 8.96 -8.26 7.45
CA ALA A 44 10.05 -7.40 7.87
C ALA A 44 9.54 -5.98 8.21
N ASN A 45 10.22 -5.32 9.15
CA ASN A 45 9.89 -3.95 9.52
C ASN A 45 10.76 -2.96 8.73
N VAL A 46 10.27 -1.72 8.56
CA VAL A 46 11.06 -0.61 8.02
C VAL A 46 11.45 0.33 9.16
N ALA A 47 12.75 0.60 9.32
CA ALA A 47 13.24 1.51 10.35
C ALA A 47 12.62 2.90 10.18
N ALA A 48 12.14 3.49 11.30
CA ALA A 48 11.50 4.80 11.33
C ALA A 48 10.28 4.98 10.40
N ALA A 49 9.66 3.89 9.94
CA ALA A 49 8.46 3.92 9.10
C ALA A 49 7.50 2.77 9.47
N GLY A 50 6.36 2.71 8.78
CA GLY A 50 5.47 1.55 8.86
C GLY A 50 4.87 1.22 7.52
N ILE A 51 4.28 0.04 7.45
CA ILE A 51 3.77 -0.56 6.22
C ILE A 51 2.25 -0.67 6.36
N MET A 52 1.51 0.03 5.50
CA MET A 52 0.06 -0.12 5.39
C MET A 52 -0.23 -1.11 4.25
N TYR A 53 -1.06 -2.12 4.52
CA TYR A 53 -1.38 -3.17 3.56
C TYR A 53 -2.75 -3.78 3.83
N VAL A 54 -3.31 -4.46 2.83
CA VAL A 54 -4.54 -5.25 2.99
C VAL A 54 -4.17 -6.73 3.06
N GLU A 55 -4.73 -7.46 4.01
CA GLU A 55 -4.64 -8.92 4.08
C GLU A 55 -6.04 -9.47 4.37
N ASP A 56 -6.47 -10.41 3.51
CA ASP A 56 -7.82 -11.00 3.56
C ASP A 56 -8.94 -9.96 3.63
N GLY A 57 -8.79 -8.84 2.91
CA GLY A 57 -9.75 -7.73 2.87
C GLY A 57 -9.65 -6.73 4.01
N ALA A 58 -8.93 -7.05 5.10
CA ALA A 58 -8.76 -6.16 6.24
C ALA A 58 -7.60 -5.18 6.01
N LEU A 59 -7.81 -3.90 6.34
CA LEU A 59 -6.75 -2.89 6.34
C LEU A 59 -5.90 -3.02 7.60
N LYS A 60 -4.59 -3.21 7.41
CA LYS A 60 -3.62 -3.42 8.48
C LYS A 60 -2.44 -2.45 8.38
N TYR A 61 -1.81 -2.18 9.53
CA TYR A 61 -0.58 -1.41 9.63
C TYR A 61 0.46 -2.15 10.47
N ARG A 62 1.65 -2.34 9.90
CA ARG A 62 2.84 -2.86 10.59
C ARG A 62 3.76 -1.72 10.95
N GLY A 63 3.92 -1.44 12.25
CA GLY A 63 4.85 -0.42 12.74
C GLY A 63 6.33 -0.84 12.62
N SER A 64 7.23 0.11 12.78
CA SER A 64 8.70 -0.10 12.75
C SER A 64 9.21 -1.15 13.74
N ASN A 65 8.49 -1.37 14.84
CA ASN A 65 8.80 -2.36 15.86
C ASN A 65 8.09 -3.72 15.63
N GLY A 66 7.34 -3.86 14.54
CA GLY A 66 6.68 -5.13 14.16
C GLY A 66 5.27 -5.32 14.69
N THR A 67 4.75 -4.39 15.49
CA THR A 67 3.33 -4.40 15.90
C THR A 67 2.44 -4.31 14.67
N VAL A 68 1.54 -5.28 14.51
CA VAL A 68 0.51 -5.27 13.46
C VAL A 68 -0.82 -4.87 14.09
N THR A 69 -1.38 -3.78 13.59
CA THR A 69 -2.70 -3.27 13.99
C THR A 69 -3.69 -3.49 12.87
N VAL A 70 -4.84 -4.10 13.18
CA VAL A 70 -6.00 -4.10 12.28
C VAL A 70 -6.70 -2.76 12.44
N ILE A 71 -6.70 -1.95 11.38
CA ILE A 71 -7.32 -0.63 11.36
C ILE A 71 -8.80 -0.75 10.99
N ALA A 72 -9.12 -1.58 9.99
CA ALA A 72 -10.49 -1.86 9.58
C ALA A 72 -10.64 -3.36 9.23
N PRO A 73 -11.63 -4.07 9.80
CA PRO A 73 -11.96 -5.43 9.37
C PRO A 73 -12.62 -5.43 7.99
N ALA A 74 -12.70 -6.61 7.37
CA ALA A 74 -13.38 -6.82 6.09
C ALA A 74 -14.91 -6.65 6.19
#